data_AF-A0A2N2WFX2-F1
#
_entry.id   AF-A0A2N2WFX2-F1
#
_cell.length_a   1.000
_cell.length_b   1.000
_cell.length_c   1.000
_cell.angle_alpha   90.00
_cell.angle_beta   90.00
_cell.angle_gamma   90.00
#
_symmetry.space_group_name_H-M   'P 1'
#
loop_
_entity.id
_entity.type
_entity.pdbx_description
1 polymer ?
#
loop_
_entity_poly.entity_id
_entity_poly.type
_entity_poly.pdbx_seq_one_letter_code
_entity_poly.pdbx_strand_id
1 'polypeptide(L)'
;MSEKLCLECGDPLLGRADKKFCSDQCRNTFNNRMNSDSQNLVRNINNQLRKNRRILEEFNPGGKNKVHKDTLLAKGFSFKYLTHSYTTQKGTTYYFVYDQGYLPLEDGYYFLVIDKRMLEK
;
A
#
# COMPACT_ATOMS: atom_id res chain seq x y z
N MET A 1 -15.69 46.02 6.87
CA MET A 1 -15.08 45.32 5.71
C MET A 1 -14.68 43.94 6.17
N SER A 2 -15.00 42.88 5.43
CA SER A 2 -14.55 41.53 5.78
C SER A 2 -13.09 41.39 5.33
N GLU A 3 -12.17 41.25 6.29
CA GLU A 3 -10.77 40.97 6.01
C GLU A 3 -10.66 39.55 5.42
N LYS A 4 -10.10 39.43 4.22
CA LYS A 4 -9.80 38.11 3.65
C LYS A 4 -8.58 37.55 4.37
N LEU A 5 -8.76 36.41 5.02
CA LEU A 5 -7.72 35.71 5.76
C LEU A 5 -7.14 34.56 4.93
N CYS A 6 -5.87 34.24 5.19
CA CYS A 6 -5.20 33.09 4.63
C CYS A 6 -5.90 31.80 5.05
N LEU A 7 -6.17 30.89 4.10
CA LEU A 7 -6.82 29.60 4.39
C LEU A 7 -5.98 28.65 5.26
N GLU A 8 -4.68 28.92 5.43
CA GLU A 8 -3.77 28.10 6.24
C GLU A 8 -3.47 28.71 7.61
N CYS A 9 -2.91 29.93 7.65
CA CYS A 9 -2.45 30.55 8.91
C CYS A 9 -3.42 31.57 9.51
N GLY A 10 -4.47 31.97 8.78
CA GLY A 10 -5.41 32.99 9.24
C GLY A 10 -4.89 34.44 9.14
N ASP A 11 -3.67 34.68 8.67
CA ASP A 11 -3.15 36.05 8.51
C ASP A 11 -3.92 36.85 7.45
N PRO A 12 -4.03 38.19 7.60
CA PRO A 12 -4.63 39.05 6.60
C PRO A 12 -3.95 38.93 5.23
N LEU A 13 -4.74 38.76 4.18
CA LEU A 13 -4.26 38.70 2.82
C LEU A 13 -4.14 40.11 2.24
N LEU A 14 -2.91 40.47 1.86
CA LEU A 14 -2.61 41.69 1.11
C LEU A 14 -2.36 41.37 -0.37
N GLY A 15 -2.88 42.22 -1.25
CA GLY A 15 -2.66 42.16 -2.70
C GLY A 15 -3.89 41.72 -3.48
N ARG A 16 -3.69 40.85 -4.48
CA ARG A 16 -4.74 40.47 -5.45
C ARG A 16 -6.02 40.00 -4.78
N ALA A 17 -7.16 40.39 -5.36
CA ALA A 17 -8.49 40.09 -4.83
C ALA A 17 -8.82 38.59 -4.74
N ASP A 18 -8.16 37.74 -5.55
CA ASP A 18 -8.34 36.29 -5.61
C ASP A 18 -7.33 35.50 -4.75
N LYS A 19 -6.43 36.19 -4.04
CA LYS A 19 -5.41 35.56 -3.20
C LYS A 19 -6.11 34.70 -2.13
N LYS A 20 -5.64 33.46 -1.97
CA LYS A 20 -6.12 32.48 -0.98
C LYS A 20 -5.11 32.17 0.13
N PHE A 21 -3.83 32.41 -0.14
CA PHE A 21 -2.72 32.08 0.76
C PHE A 21 -1.76 33.26 0.86
N CYS A 22 -1.22 33.52 2.06
CA CYS A 22 -0.28 34.63 2.27
C CYS A 22 1.08 34.36 1.61
N SER A 23 1.48 33.09 1.49
CA SER A 23 2.76 32.62 0.95
C SER A 23 2.63 31.27 0.23
N ASP A 24 3.64 30.92 -0.58
CA ASP A 24 3.75 29.59 -1.20
C ASP A 24 3.86 28.49 -0.14
N GLN A 25 4.49 28.77 1.01
CA GLN A 25 4.56 27.83 2.13
C GLN A 25 3.17 27.49 2.66
N CYS A 26 2.33 28.50 2.91
CA CYS A 26 0.95 28.29 3.37
C CYS A 26 0.11 27.50 2.35
N ARG A 27 0.28 27.76 1.05
CA ARG A 27 -0.38 26.98 0.00
C ARG A 27 0.04 25.51 0.05
N ASN A 28 1.34 25.25 0.17
CA ASN A 28 1.88 23.89 0.19
C ASN A 28 1.44 23.13 1.45
N THR A 29 1.49 23.75 2.63
CA THR A 29 1.01 23.14 3.88
C THR A 29 -0.47 22.80 3.81
N PHE A 30 -1.30 23.73 3.32
CA PHE A 30 -2.74 23.50 3.17
C PHE A 30 -3.02 22.32 2.24
N ASN A 31 -2.35 22.28 1.08
CA ASN A 31 -2.49 21.18 0.13
C ASN A 31 -1.98 19.85 0.69
N ASN A 32 -0.88 19.85 1.45
CA ASN A 32 -0.37 18.65 2.10
C ASN A 32 -1.34 18.13 3.17
N ARG A 33 -1.92 19.02 3.97
CA ARG A 33 -2.95 18.67 4.97
C ARG A 33 -4.19 18.07 4.29
N MET A 34 -4.69 18.71 3.23
CA MET A 34 -5.85 18.21 2.49
C MET A 34 -5.64 16.82 1.89
N ASN A 35 -4.43 16.51 1.44
CA ASN A 35 -4.11 15.22 0.83
C ASN A 35 -3.53 14.20 1.84
N SER A 36 -3.38 14.57 3.12
CA SER A 36 -2.65 13.76 4.08
C SER A 36 -3.30 12.40 4.32
N ASP A 37 -4.61 12.35 4.56
CA ASP A 37 -5.32 11.10 4.87
C ASP A 37 -5.30 10.11 3.69
N SER A 38 -5.57 10.59 2.48
CA SER A 38 -5.52 9.76 1.26
C SER A 38 -4.11 9.28 0.95
N GLN A 39 -3.10 10.15 1.09
CA GLN A 39 -1.70 9.77 0.93
C GLN A 39 -1.24 8.79 2.02
N ASN A 40 -1.70 8.95 3.27
CA ASN A 40 -1.39 8.07 4.39
C ASN A 40 -1.95 6.67 4.16
N LEU A 41 -3.20 6.56 3.72
CA LEU A 41 -3.82 5.26 3.40
C LEU A 41 -3.01 4.52 2.32
N VAL A 42 -2.74 5.17 1.19
CA VAL A 42 -2.00 4.56 0.08
C VAL A 42 -0.58 4.18 0.53
N ARG A 43 0.10 5.04 1.28
CA ARG A 43 1.44 4.76 1.82
C ARG A 43 1.42 3.55 2.76
N ASN A 44 0.43 3.45 3.65
CA ASN A 44 0.30 2.33 4.58
C ASN A 44 0.02 1.01 3.86
N ILE A 45 -0.86 1.02 2.86
CA ILE A 45 -1.12 -0.17 2.02
C ILE A 45 0.17 -0.60 1.30
N ASN A 46 0.90 0.33 0.68
CA ASN A 46 2.16 0.04 0.00
C ASN A 46 3.23 -0.50 0.96
N ASN A 47 3.31 0.04 2.18
CA ASN A 47 4.21 -0.46 3.21
C ASN A 47 3.85 -1.90 3.62
N GLN A 48 2.55 -2.19 3.79
CA GLN A 48 2.09 -3.54 4.10
C GLN A 48 2.36 -4.52 2.94
N LEU A 49 2.14 -4.12 1.68
CA LEU A 49 2.46 -4.94 0.50
C LEU A 49 3.97 -5.26 0.43
N ARG A 50 4.84 -4.27 0.68
CA ARG A 50 6.30 -4.50 0.74
C ARG A 50 6.68 -5.46 1.88
N LYS A 51 6.07 -5.31 3.06
CA LYS A 51 6.27 -6.21 4.20
C LYS A 51 5.82 -7.63 3.85
N ASN A 52 4.63 -7.78 3.29
CA ASN A 52 4.10 -9.07 2.83
C ASN A 52 5.05 -9.74 1.83
N ARG A 53 5.52 -9.02 0.81
CA ARG A 53 6.47 -9.54 -0.19
C ARG A 53 7.73 -10.11 0.47
N ARG A 54 8.34 -9.34 1.40
CA ARG A 54 9.55 -9.77 2.13
C ARG A 54 9.32 -11.03 2.96
N ILE A 55 8.17 -11.15 3.62
CA ILE A 55 7.82 -12.33 4.41
C ILE A 55 7.69 -13.56 3.51
N LEU A 56 7.00 -13.44 2.37
CA LEU A 56 6.89 -14.56 1.42
C LEU A 56 8.25 -14.98 0.87
N GLU A 57 9.10 -14.01 0.53
CA GLU A 57 10.47 -14.25 0.07
C GLU A 57 11.33 -14.96 1.14
N GLU A 58 11.22 -14.56 2.42
CA GLU A 58 11.88 -15.21 3.56
C GLU A 58 11.48 -16.70 3.69
N PHE A 59 10.20 -17.00 3.54
CA PHE A 59 9.68 -18.37 3.63
C PHE A 59 9.74 -19.14 2.30
N ASN A 60 10.20 -18.53 1.21
CA ASN A 60 10.23 -19.17 -0.12
C ASN A 60 11.59 -19.07 -0.83
N PRO A 61 12.72 -19.39 -0.17
CA PRO A 61 14.06 -19.21 -0.74
C PRO A 61 14.31 -20.08 -1.99
N GLY A 62 13.67 -21.26 -2.07
CA GLY A 62 13.75 -22.17 -3.22
C GLY A 62 12.70 -21.92 -4.30
N GLY A 63 11.87 -20.87 -4.15
CA GLY A 63 10.78 -20.54 -5.07
C GLY A 63 9.54 -21.43 -4.98
N LYS A 64 9.58 -22.51 -4.20
CA LYS A 64 8.41 -23.29 -3.76
C LYS A 64 8.58 -23.72 -2.30
N ASN A 65 7.57 -23.50 -1.47
CA ASN A 65 7.55 -23.98 -0.08
C ASN A 65 6.12 -24.12 0.45
N LYS A 66 5.92 -24.86 1.54
CA LYS A 66 4.65 -24.94 2.28
C LYS A 66 4.82 -24.31 3.66
N VAL A 67 3.90 -23.42 4.04
CA VAL A 67 3.95 -22.68 5.31
C VAL A 67 2.57 -22.62 5.95
N HIS A 68 2.48 -22.71 7.28
CA HIS A 68 1.20 -22.57 7.98
C HIS A 68 0.79 -21.08 8.06
N LYS A 69 -0.51 -20.82 8.02
CA LYS A 69 -1.08 -19.46 8.13
C LYS A 69 -0.54 -18.70 9.34
N ASP A 70 -0.49 -19.36 10.49
CA ASP A 70 -0.09 -18.72 11.75
C ASP A 70 1.36 -18.22 11.73
N THR A 71 2.25 -18.93 11.03
CA THR A 71 3.64 -18.50 10.86
C THR A 71 3.73 -17.17 10.10
N LEU A 72 2.90 -17.00 9.05
CA LEU A 72 2.83 -15.76 8.29
C LEU A 72 2.22 -14.64 9.14
N LEU A 73 1.14 -14.93 9.86
CA LEU A 73 0.48 -13.97 10.76
C LEU A 73 1.41 -13.49 11.87
N ALA A 74 2.19 -14.39 12.48
CA ALA A 74 3.15 -14.07 13.53
C ALA A 74 4.25 -13.10 13.06
N LYS A 75 4.62 -13.15 11.77
CA LYS A 75 5.54 -12.19 11.13
C LYS A 75 4.84 -10.88 10.71
N GLY A 76 3.53 -10.79 10.92
CA GLY A 76 2.69 -9.65 10.56
C GLY A 76 2.37 -9.57 9.07
N PHE A 77 2.26 -10.72 8.40
CA PHE A 77 1.67 -10.82 7.07
C PHE A 77 0.18 -10.47 7.13
N SER A 78 -0.31 -9.72 6.15
CA SER A 78 -1.71 -9.35 6.03
C SER A 78 -2.31 -9.89 4.75
N PHE A 79 -3.24 -10.84 4.85
CA PHE A 79 -3.97 -11.39 3.71
C PHE A 79 -4.99 -10.41 3.08
N LYS A 80 -5.14 -9.21 3.67
CA LYS A 80 -6.08 -8.17 3.19
C LYS A 80 -5.62 -7.51 1.90
N TYR A 81 -4.31 -7.42 1.67
CA TYR A 81 -3.73 -6.65 0.57
C TYR A 81 -2.93 -7.56 -0.36
N LEU A 82 -3.29 -7.54 -1.64
CA LEU A 82 -2.67 -8.27 -2.73
C LEU A 82 -2.60 -7.38 -3.97
N THR A 83 -1.70 -7.69 -4.90
CA THR A 83 -1.59 -6.93 -6.16
C THR A 83 -2.46 -7.53 -7.26
N HIS A 84 -2.58 -8.86 -7.31
CA HIS A 84 -3.43 -9.57 -8.24
C HIS A 84 -3.69 -11.01 -7.80
N SER A 85 -4.65 -11.67 -8.45
CA SER A 85 -4.96 -13.08 -8.25
C SER A 85 -5.15 -13.78 -9.60
N TYR A 86 -4.88 -15.07 -9.64
CA TYR A 86 -5.07 -15.91 -10.81
C TYR A 86 -5.78 -17.20 -10.44
N THR A 87 -6.91 -17.47 -11.09
CA THR A 87 -7.68 -18.70 -10.88
C THR A 87 -7.48 -19.62 -12.07
N THR A 88 -7.03 -20.85 -11.80
CA THR A 88 -6.86 -21.88 -12.81
C THR A 88 -8.21 -22.40 -13.30
N GLN A 89 -8.24 -23.08 -14.45
CA GLN A 89 -9.45 -23.76 -14.96
C GLN A 89 -10.01 -24.81 -13.99
N LYS A 90 -9.16 -25.36 -13.10
CA LYS A 90 -9.55 -26.32 -12.06
C LYS A 90 -10.14 -25.65 -10.80
N GLY A 91 -10.30 -24.33 -10.80
CA GLY A 91 -10.85 -23.55 -9.69
C GLY A 91 -9.84 -23.15 -8.60
N THR A 92 -8.59 -23.59 -8.67
CA THR A 92 -7.55 -23.18 -7.70
C THR A 92 -7.15 -21.73 -7.92
N THR A 93 -7.25 -20.90 -6.87
CA THR A 93 -6.88 -19.48 -6.91
C THR A 93 -5.54 -19.24 -6.23
N TYR A 94 -4.66 -18.56 -6.94
CA TYR A 94 -3.38 -18.04 -6.49
C TYR A 94 -3.54 -16.56 -6.18
N TYR A 95 -2.96 -16.12 -5.07
CA TYR A 95 -2.93 -14.72 -4.65
C TYR A 95 -1.50 -14.23 -4.65
N PHE A 96 -1.27 -13.04 -5.19
CA PHE A 96 0.07 -12.53 -5.39
C PHE A 96 0.27 -11.17 -4.72
N VAL A 97 1.48 -10.99 -4.22
CA VAL A 97 2.05 -9.73 -3.79
C VAL A 97 3.31 -9.50 -4.63
N TYR A 98 3.12 -8.77 -5.73
CA TYR A 98 4.10 -8.64 -6.81
C TYR A 98 4.45 -10.03 -7.39
N ASP A 99 5.73 -10.40 -7.43
CA ASP A 99 6.24 -11.68 -7.92
C ASP A 99 6.03 -12.86 -6.96
N GLN A 100 5.76 -12.59 -5.68
CA GLN A 100 5.56 -13.63 -4.67
C GLN A 100 4.10 -14.01 -4.54
N GLY A 101 3.80 -15.31 -4.62
CA GLY A 101 2.44 -15.85 -4.58
C GLY A 101 2.21 -16.87 -3.49
N TYR A 102 0.96 -17.04 -3.12
CA TYR A 102 0.49 -18.11 -2.24
C TYR A 102 -0.86 -18.66 -2.72
N LEU A 103 -1.09 -19.96 -2.51
CA LEU A 103 -2.42 -20.56 -2.65
C LEU A 103 -2.82 -21.27 -1.35
N PRO A 104 -4.08 -21.18 -0.91
CA PRO A 104 -4.56 -21.93 0.24
C PRO A 104 -4.53 -23.44 -0.03
N LEU A 105 -4.09 -24.20 0.94
CA LEU A 105 -4.20 -25.65 1.03
C LEU A 105 -5.16 -26.02 2.18
N GLU A 106 -5.34 -27.31 2.38
CA GLU A 106 -6.04 -27.87 3.54
C GLU A 106 -5.27 -27.57 4.85
N ASP A 107 -5.99 -27.70 5.98
CA ASP A 107 -5.46 -27.54 7.34
C ASP A 107 -4.74 -26.22 7.61
N GLY A 108 -5.17 -25.14 6.94
CA GLY A 108 -4.61 -23.80 7.18
C GLY A 108 -3.20 -23.59 6.61
N TYR A 109 -2.71 -24.49 5.77
CA TYR A 109 -1.45 -24.31 5.08
C TYR A 109 -1.59 -23.46 3.81
N TYR A 110 -0.49 -22.86 3.40
CA TYR A 110 -0.34 -22.17 2.13
C TYR A 110 0.85 -22.74 1.37
N PHE A 111 0.69 -22.89 0.06
CA PHE A 111 1.81 -23.19 -0.83
C PHE A 111 2.31 -21.90 -1.46
N LEU A 112 3.60 -21.61 -1.28
CA LEU A 112 4.27 -20.41 -1.77
C LEU A 112 4.87 -20.68 -3.15
N VAL A 113 4.80 -19.69 -4.04
CA VAL A 113 5.34 -19.74 -5.41
C VAL A 113 5.94 -18.39 -5.80
N ILE A 114 6.80 -18.39 -6.82
CA ILE A 114 7.31 -17.17 -7.47
C ILE A 114 6.83 -17.14 -8.91
N ASP A 115 6.20 -16.04 -9.33
CA ASP A 115 5.92 -15.77 -10.73
C ASP A 115 7.15 -15.16 -11.41
N LYS A 116 7.96 -16.02 -12.04
CA LYS A 116 9.19 -15.61 -12.73
C LYS A 116 8.92 -14.62 -13.87
N ARG A 117 7.73 -14.65 -14.49
CA ARG A 117 7.37 -13.75 -15.61
C ARG A 117 7.32 -12.28 -15.18
N MET A 118 7.14 -12.01 -13.88
CA MET A 118 7.15 -10.65 -13.34
C MET A 118 8.55 -10.11 -13.02
N LEU A 119 9.56 -10.99 -13.00
CA LEU A 119 10.96 -10.62 -12.69
C LEU A 119 11.78 -10.35 -13.96
N GLU A 120 11.37 -10.91 -15.08
CA GLU A 120 12.01 -10.72 -16.38
C GLU A 120 11.46 -9.44 -17.03
N LYS A 121 12.32 -8.43 -17.17
CA LYS A 121 12.10 -7.23 -17.99
C LYS A 121 13.16 -7.15 -19.07
#